data_AF-A0A7W2BL06-F1
#
_entry.id   AF-A0A7W2BL06-F1
#
_cell.length_a   1.000
_cell.length_b   1.000
_cell.length_c   1.000
_cell.angle_alpha   90.00
_cell.angle_beta   90.00
_cell.angle_gamma   90.00
#
_symmetry.space_group_name_H-M   'P 1'
#
loop_
_entity.id
_entity.type
_entity.pdbx_description
1 polymer ?
#
loop_
_entity_poly.entity_id
_entity_poly.type
_entity_poly.pdbx_seq_one_letter_code
_entity_poly.pdbx_strand_id
1 'polypeptide(L)'
;MFSTAEAATPGDAFQRAEHLGLMISRLLESDLLDSNLGDDPQVPAARPRHVYRLATYTYENAQFLREINGLATGEGIRTEAKDVTPGDVVRVLEATIASLKELAPIYNVDLDIPAPAITGEKKPADVLARLRTVNDGLQKLGTPRPLPNDVYRIALSIGEQAKAMTAKRNVKPTGKPTRVTKATPANALKETVKLIDDLDKLSKSNADFALPNGITPPPPAPRGSSVTPGHVLLATQYALADVYALNIKLGYSQELVLPPIQSGKTPTDVTNIIAEARLHLNALATSK
;
A
#
# COMPACT_ATOMS: atom_id res chain seq x y z
N MET A 1 -24.18 31.42 -0.59
CA MET A 1 -23.15 30.83 -1.47
C MET A 1 -22.35 29.88 -0.62
N PHE A 2 -22.48 28.57 -0.85
CA PHE A 2 -21.62 27.59 -0.18
C PHE A 2 -20.25 27.68 -0.84
N SER A 3 -19.24 28.08 -0.09
CA SER A 3 -17.84 27.92 -0.52
C SER A 3 -17.62 26.42 -0.74
N THR A 4 -17.43 26.01 -1.99
CA THR A 4 -17.02 24.65 -2.31
C THR A 4 -15.65 24.45 -1.69
N ALA A 5 -15.53 23.56 -0.71
CA ALA A 5 -14.23 23.18 -0.16
C ALA A 5 -13.30 22.82 -1.32
N GLU A 6 -12.13 23.46 -1.36
CA GLU A 6 -11.15 23.23 -2.41
C GLU A 6 -10.77 21.74 -2.43
N ALA A 7 -10.74 21.15 -3.62
CA ALA A 7 -10.44 19.73 -3.76
C ALA A 7 -8.97 19.49 -3.38
N ALA A 8 -8.74 18.57 -2.44
CA ALA A 8 -7.39 18.22 -2.01
C ALA A 8 -6.51 17.76 -3.18
N THR A 9 -5.25 18.15 -3.12
CA THR A 9 -4.21 17.92 -4.13
C THR A 9 -3.15 16.92 -3.63
N PRO A 10 -2.28 16.39 -4.50
CA PRO A 10 -1.11 15.65 -4.05
C PRO A 10 -0.18 16.48 -3.16
N GLY A 11 -0.20 17.81 -3.30
CA GLY A 11 0.45 18.75 -2.38
C GLY A 11 -0.05 18.51 -0.96
N ASP A 12 -1.36 18.64 -0.72
CA ASP A 12 -1.94 18.47 0.63
C ASP A 12 -1.55 17.14 1.27
N ALA A 13 -1.60 16.04 0.51
CA ALA A 13 -1.15 14.73 0.98
C ALA A 13 0.34 14.70 1.33
N PHE A 14 1.20 15.31 0.51
CA PHE A 14 2.63 15.45 0.80
C PHE A 14 2.86 16.24 2.10
N GLN A 15 2.10 17.31 2.34
CA GLN A 15 2.20 18.10 3.57
C GLN A 15 2.00 17.25 4.82
N ARG A 16 0.95 16.40 4.80
CA ARG A 16 0.64 15.52 5.93
C ARG A 16 1.69 14.43 6.09
N ALA A 17 2.24 13.91 5.00
CA ALA A 17 3.34 12.95 5.05
C ALA A 17 4.63 13.58 5.64
N GLU A 18 4.93 14.83 5.30
CA GLU A 18 6.02 15.61 5.93
C GLU A 18 5.77 15.85 7.42
N HIS A 19 4.56 16.24 7.78
CA HIS A 19 4.17 16.44 9.17
C HIS A 19 4.34 15.15 9.99
N LEU A 20 3.90 14.01 9.46
CA LEU A 20 4.15 12.69 10.08
C LEU A 20 5.65 12.42 10.26
N GLY A 21 6.47 12.74 9.26
CA GLY A 21 7.93 12.61 9.36
C GLY A 21 8.50 13.41 10.53
N LEU A 22 8.08 14.67 10.70
CA LEU A 22 8.52 15.51 11.83
C LEU A 22 8.07 14.92 13.18
N MET A 23 6.83 14.43 13.28
CA MET A 23 6.32 13.81 14.51
C MET A 23 7.13 12.56 14.89
N ILE A 24 7.45 11.72 13.90
CA ILE A 24 8.27 10.52 14.12
C ILE A 24 9.69 10.89 14.54
N SER A 25 10.31 11.89 13.90
CA SER A 25 11.63 12.37 14.33
C SER A 25 11.62 12.85 15.79
N ARG A 26 10.55 13.52 16.24
CA ARG A 26 10.39 13.93 17.65
C ARG A 26 10.22 12.75 18.61
N LEU A 27 9.43 11.76 18.23
CA LEU A 27 9.29 10.52 19.01
C LEU A 27 10.64 9.79 19.13
N LEU A 28 11.38 9.68 18.02
CA LEU A 28 12.72 9.06 18.01
C LEU A 28 13.72 9.82 18.89
N GLU A 29 13.71 11.15 18.82
CA GLU A 29 14.55 12.00 19.67
C GLU A 29 14.26 11.78 21.16
N SER A 30 12.99 11.66 21.53
CA SER A 30 12.60 11.41 22.93
C SER A 30 13.08 10.05 23.46
N ASP A 31 13.08 9.04 22.59
CA ASP A 31 13.60 7.69 22.88
C ASP A 31 15.13 7.58 22.76
N LEU A 32 15.83 8.70 22.54
CA LEU A 32 17.29 8.75 22.33
C LEU A 32 17.76 7.91 21.13
N LEU A 33 16.89 7.75 20.13
CA LEU A 33 17.17 7.10 18.85
C LEU A 33 17.61 8.11 17.80
N ASP A 34 18.22 7.60 16.71
CA ASP A 34 18.57 8.43 15.56
C ASP A 34 17.32 8.97 14.85
N SER A 35 17.03 10.25 15.08
CA SER A 35 15.90 11.00 14.56
C SER A 35 16.04 11.40 13.08
N ASN A 36 17.21 11.16 12.46
CA ASN A 36 17.36 11.32 11.03
C ASN A 36 16.62 10.19 10.30
N LEU A 37 15.58 10.55 9.56
CA LEU A 37 14.83 9.58 8.75
C LEU A 37 15.53 9.24 7.42
N GLY A 38 16.57 10.00 7.05
CA GLY A 38 17.23 9.89 5.76
C GLY A 38 16.49 10.58 4.63
N ASP A 39 17.09 10.53 3.44
CA ASP A 39 16.49 11.09 2.23
C ASP A 39 15.39 10.18 1.70
N ASP A 40 14.39 10.79 1.07
CA ASP A 40 13.31 10.06 0.43
C ASP A 40 13.85 9.17 -0.72
N PRO A 41 13.45 7.88 -0.77
CA PRO A 41 13.92 6.99 -1.80
C PRO A 41 13.34 7.41 -3.16
N GLN A 42 14.08 7.15 -4.23
CA GLN A 42 13.54 7.32 -5.57
C GLN A 42 12.38 6.35 -5.81
N VAL A 43 11.25 6.89 -6.28
CA VAL A 43 10.03 6.16 -6.60
C VAL A 43 9.67 6.48 -8.06
N PRO A 44 9.30 5.49 -8.89
CA PRO A 44 8.78 5.75 -10.22
C PRO A 44 7.46 6.54 -10.15
N ALA A 45 6.83 6.79 -11.30
CA ALA A 45 5.49 7.37 -11.28
C ALA A 45 4.55 6.57 -10.33
N ALA A 46 3.62 7.27 -9.70
CA ALA A 46 2.61 6.64 -8.86
C ALA A 46 1.23 7.26 -9.14
N ARG A 47 0.20 6.65 -8.56
CA ARG A 47 -1.19 7.06 -8.66
C ARG A 47 -1.76 7.22 -7.26
N PRO A 48 -2.81 8.03 -7.04
CA PRO A 48 -3.43 8.19 -5.73
C PRO A 48 -3.78 6.86 -5.05
N ARG A 49 -4.29 5.87 -5.80
CA ARG A 49 -4.57 4.51 -5.28
C ARG A 49 -3.34 3.80 -4.69
N HIS A 50 -2.14 3.99 -5.23
CA HIS A 50 -0.90 3.41 -4.67
C HIS A 50 -0.54 4.11 -3.36
N VAL A 51 -0.63 5.44 -3.35
CA VAL A 51 -0.36 6.27 -2.16
C VAL A 51 -1.34 5.91 -1.05
N TYR A 52 -2.63 5.78 -1.36
CA TYR A 52 -3.66 5.42 -0.39
C TYR A 52 -3.44 4.05 0.26
N ARG A 53 -3.00 3.05 -0.51
CA ARG A 53 -2.62 1.74 0.05
C ARG A 53 -1.43 1.83 1.00
N LEU A 54 -0.41 2.61 0.65
CA LEU A 54 0.74 2.80 1.53
C LEU A 54 0.37 3.64 2.76
N ALA A 55 -0.47 4.67 2.62
CA ALA A 55 -0.99 5.47 3.74
C ALA A 55 -1.81 4.62 4.71
N THR A 56 -2.64 3.70 4.21
CA THR A 56 -3.38 2.74 5.04
C THR A 56 -2.43 1.82 5.81
N TYR A 57 -1.36 1.35 5.16
CA TYR A 57 -0.32 0.56 5.82
C TYR A 57 0.44 1.39 6.88
N THR A 58 0.73 2.66 6.62
CA THR A 58 1.31 3.57 7.61
C THR A 58 0.39 3.74 8.82
N TYR A 59 -0.92 3.89 8.60
CA TYR A 59 -1.91 3.94 9.66
C TYR A 59 -1.90 2.65 10.51
N GLU A 60 -1.90 1.48 9.87
CA GLU A 60 -1.80 0.18 10.57
C GLU A 60 -0.54 0.09 11.43
N ASN A 61 0.62 0.56 10.95
CA ASN A 61 1.85 0.61 11.74
C ASN A 61 1.75 1.57 12.92
N ALA A 62 1.11 2.73 12.75
CA ALA A 62 0.86 3.65 13.86
C ALA A 62 -0.10 3.03 14.90
N GLN A 63 -1.10 2.25 14.46
CA GLN A 63 -1.96 1.51 15.39
C GLN A 63 -1.20 0.43 16.15
N PHE A 64 -0.31 -0.30 15.49
CA PHE A 64 0.56 -1.26 16.16
C PHE A 64 1.47 -0.57 17.19
N LEU A 65 2.03 0.60 16.84
CA LEU A 65 2.83 1.39 17.79
C LEU A 65 2.01 1.81 19.01
N ARG A 66 0.74 2.19 18.83
CA ARG A 66 -0.21 2.46 19.93
C ARG A 66 -0.40 1.22 20.80
N GLU A 67 -0.67 0.07 20.19
CA GLU A 67 -0.90 -1.20 20.89
C GLU A 67 0.29 -1.60 21.77
N ILE A 68 1.52 -1.57 21.24
CA ILE A 68 2.71 -1.96 22.01
C ILE A 68 3.05 -0.97 23.14
N ASN A 69 2.50 0.25 23.08
CA ASN A 69 2.59 1.26 24.13
C ASN A 69 1.38 1.26 25.07
N GLY A 70 0.52 0.23 25.00
CA GLY A 70 -0.62 0.05 25.91
C GLY A 70 -1.85 0.90 25.60
N LEU A 71 -1.91 1.52 24.42
CA LEU A 71 -3.10 2.23 23.94
C LEU A 71 -4.01 1.29 23.15
N ALA A 72 -5.33 1.53 23.21
CA ALA A 72 -6.30 0.77 22.42
C ALA A 72 -6.18 1.12 20.92
N THR A 73 -6.18 0.13 20.04
CA THR A 73 -6.14 0.37 18.58
C THR A 73 -7.42 1.06 18.09
N GLY A 74 -7.28 1.98 17.14
CA GLY A 74 -8.41 2.61 16.45
C GLY A 74 -9.10 1.65 15.48
N GLU A 75 -10.25 2.07 14.95
CA GLU A 75 -10.92 1.31 13.88
C GLU A 75 -10.06 1.29 12.61
N GLY A 76 -10.03 0.13 11.94
CA GLY A 76 -9.33 -0.01 10.67
C GLY A 76 -9.91 0.91 9.58
N ILE A 77 -9.04 1.43 8.71
CA ILE A 77 -9.46 2.23 7.55
C ILE A 77 -10.18 1.34 6.55
N ARG A 78 -11.46 1.64 6.30
CA ARG A 78 -12.25 0.99 5.26
C ARG A 78 -11.89 1.55 3.90
N THR A 79 -11.65 0.67 2.93
CA THR A 79 -11.38 1.06 1.54
C THR A 79 -12.69 0.93 0.75
N GLU A 80 -13.34 2.06 0.51
CA GLU A 80 -14.59 2.16 -0.26
C GLU A 80 -14.39 1.78 -1.73
N ALA A 81 -15.43 1.24 -2.35
CA ALA A 81 -15.45 0.85 -3.77
C ALA A 81 -15.62 2.06 -4.71
N LYS A 82 -14.63 2.94 -4.73
CA LYS A 82 -14.60 4.15 -5.55
C LYS A 82 -13.19 4.48 -6.02
N ASP A 83 -13.11 5.34 -7.02
CA ASP A 83 -11.81 5.91 -7.44
C ASP A 83 -11.19 6.70 -6.29
N VAL A 84 -9.93 6.39 -5.99
CA VAL A 84 -9.17 7.04 -4.92
C VAL A 84 -8.75 8.44 -5.35
N THR A 85 -9.07 9.43 -4.52
CA THR A 85 -8.67 10.84 -4.69
C THR A 85 -7.55 11.22 -3.72
N PRO A 86 -6.84 12.35 -3.93
CA PRO A 86 -5.90 12.86 -2.91
C PRO A 86 -6.57 13.16 -1.57
N GLY A 87 -7.86 13.55 -1.57
CA GLY A 87 -8.62 13.78 -0.34
C GLY A 87 -8.81 12.52 0.51
N ASP A 88 -8.95 11.35 -0.12
CA ASP A 88 -8.99 10.08 0.61
C ASP A 88 -7.63 9.76 1.25
N VAL A 89 -6.52 10.09 0.58
CA VAL A 89 -5.16 9.97 1.16
C VAL A 89 -5.00 10.90 2.36
N VAL A 90 -5.36 12.19 2.22
CA VAL A 90 -5.27 13.18 3.31
C VAL A 90 -6.02 12.70 4.55
N ARG A 91 -7.23 12.17 4.39
CA ARG A 91 -8.05 11.66 5.50
C ARG A 91 -7.35 10.54 6.28
N VAL A 92 -6.70 9.60 5.58
CA VAL A 92 -5.94 8.52 6.24
C VAL A 92 -4.72 9.06 6.97
N LEU A 93 -4.01 10.02 6.38
CA LEU A 93 -2.84 10.63 7.02
C LEU A 93 -3.23 11.47 8.24
N GLU A 94 -4.36 12.17 8.21
CA GLU A 94 -4.90 12.92 9.36
C GLU A 94 -5.30 11.97 10.50
N ALA A 95 -5.93 10.83 10.19
CA ALA A 95 -6.20 9.79 11.19
C ALA A 95 -4.89 9.21 11.78
N THR A 96 -3.84 9.10 10.97
CA THR A 96 -2.50 8.67 11.41
C THR A 96 -1.86 9.71 12.33
N ILE A 97 -1.94 11.00 11.98
CA ILE A 97 -1.45 12.11 12.82
C ILE A 97 -2.17 12.11 14.16
N ALA A 98 -3.50 12.02 14.18
CA ALA A 98 -4.28 11.94 15.42
C ALA A 98 -3.82 10.78 16.30
N SER A 99 -3.60 9.61 15.68
CA SER A 99 -3.10 8.41 16.37
C SER A 99 -1.72 8.61 16.99
N LEU A 100 -0.80 9.29 16.28
CA LEU A 100 0.53 9.59 16.82
C LEU A 100 0.48 10.64 17.94
N LYS A 101 -0.43 11.62 17.88
CA LYS A 101 -0.59 12.61 18.97
C LYS A 101 -0.96 11.97 20.31
N GLU A 102 -1.71 10.87 20.29
CA GLU A 102 -2.03 10.14 21.51
C GLU A 102 -0.81 9.47 22.18
N LEU A 103 0.30 9.28 21.44
CA LEU A 103 1.57 8.78 21.99
C LEU A 103 2.36 9.88 22.71
N ALA A 104 2.05 11.16 22.49
CA ALA A 104 2.79 12.30 23.06
C ALA A 104 2.99 12.21 24.58
N PRO A 105 1.97 11.86 25.41
CA PRO A 105 2.16 11.74 26.85
C PRO A 105 3.05 10.56 27.27
N ILE A 106 3.05 9.46 26.51
CA ILE A 106 3.84 8.26 26.79
C ILE A 106 5.32 8.53 26.54
N TYR A 107 5.61 9.22 25.44
CA TYR A 107 6.95 9.62 25.05
C TYR A 107 7.40 10.94 25.70
N ASN A 108 6.56 11.58 26.53
CA ASN A 108 6.84 12.88 27.16
C ASN A 108 7.37 13.94 26.17
N VAL A 109 6.71 14.07 25.01
CA VAL A 109 7.11 14.97 23.92
C VAL A 109 5.93 15.80 23.43
N ASP A 110 6.17 17.02 22.97
CA ASP A 110 5.17 17.84 22.30
C ASP A 110 5.11 17.51 20.80
N LEU A 111 3.95 17.05 20.33
CA LEU A 111 3.68 16.74 18.92
C LEU A 111 2.73 17.75 18.26
N ASP A 112 2.40 18.86 18.91
CA ASP A 112 1.66 19.98 18.31
C ASP A 112 2.59 20.88 17.47
N ILE A 113 3.31 20.23 16.57
CA ILE A 113 4.19 20.90 15.61
C ILE A 113 3.38 21.41 14.41
N PRO A 114 3.65 22.63 13.91
CA PRO A 114 2.97 23.14 12.73
C PRO A 114 3.36 22.33 11.49
N ALA A 115 2.37 22.04 10.64
CA ALA A 115 2.61 21.36 9.38
C ALA A 115 3.53 22.22 8.49
N PRO A 116 4.56 21.65 7.85
CA PRO A 116 5.50 22.42 7.06
C PRO A 116 4.83 23.01 5.81
N ALA A 117 5.28 24.18 5.38
CA ALA A 117 4.86 24.73 4.10
C ALA A 117 5.40 23.88 2.95
N ILE A 118 4.61 23.71 1.89
CA ILE A 118 5.04 22.97 0.71
C ILE A 118 5.68 23.92 -0.27
N THR A 119 6.82 23.52 -0.81
CA THR A 119 7.46 24.19 -1.93
C THR A 119 7.22 23.41 -3.22
N GLY A 120 6.75 24.11 -4.25
CA GLY A 120 6.54 23.57 -5.59
C GLY A 120 5.34 22.63 -5.73
N GLU A 121 5.15 22.14 -6.96
CA GLU A 121 4.13 21.16 -7.29
C GLU A 121 4.59 19.75 -6.84
N LYS A 122 3.71 19.03 -6.15
CA LYS A 122 3.97 17.66 -5.68
C LYS A 122 3.20 16.64 -6.52
N LYS A 123 3.78 15.46 -6.65
CA LYS A 123 3.22 14.32 -7.37
C LYS A 123 2.94 13.18 -6.38
N PRO A 124 2.04 12.24 -6.74
CA PRO A 124 1.80 11.04 -5.93
C PRO A 124 3.09 10.24 -5.61
N ALA A 125 4.07 10.25 -6.50
CA ALA A 125 5.35 9.58 -6.28
C ALA A 125 6.13 10.19 -5.10
N ASP A 126 6.08 11.50 -4.93
CA ASP A 126 6.75 12.21 -3.83
C ASP A 126 6.10 11.83 -2.49
N VAL A 127 4.75 11.79 -2.44
CA VAL A 127 4.01 11.37 -1.24
C VAL A 127 4.38 9.93 -0.86
N LEU A 128 4.45 9.05 -1.86
CA LEU A 128 4.80 7.64 -1.65
C LEU A 128 6.23 7.48 -1.16
N ALA A 129 7.18 8.23 -1.73
CA ALA A 129 8.56 8.25 -1.28
C ALA A 129 8.64 8.67 0.20
N ARG A 130 7.98 9.76 0.56
CA ARG A 130 7.93 10.24 1.94
C ARG A 130 7.30 9.25 2.91
N LEU A 131 6.21 8.59 2.52
CA LEU A 131 5.57 7.57 3.35
C LEU A 131 6.44 6.32 3.56
N ARG A 132 7.38 6.01 2.66
CA ARG A 132 8.36 4.94 2.89
C ARG A 132 9.33 5.34 4.00
N THR A 133 9.87 6.55 3.93
CA THR A 133 10.74 7.13 4.96
C THR A 133 10.05 7.17 6.34
N VAL A 134 8.79 7.58 6.38
CA VAL A 134 7.93 7.55 7.59
C VAL A 134 7.79 6.13 8.14
N ASN A 135 7.52 5.13 7.30
CA ASN A 135 7.39 3.74 7.77
C ASN A 135 8.70 3.15 8.29
N ASP A 136 9.84 3.55 7.74
CA ASP A 136 11.15 3.15 8.26
C ASP A 136 11.41 3.79 9.63
N GLY A 137 10.97 5.04 9.84
CA GLY A 137 10.98 5.70 11.14
C GLY A 137 10.07 5.02 12.18
N LEU A 138 8.86 4.60 11.80
CA LEU A 138 7.98 3.81 12.68
C LEU A 138 8.64 2.47 13.09
N GLN A 139 9.37 1.82 12.19
CA GLN A 139 10.09 0.58 12.52
C GLN A 139 11.22 0.82 13.52
N LYS A 140 11.89 1.99 13.46
CA LYS A 140 12.87 2.38 14.48
C LYS A 140 12.21 2.55 15.87
N LEU A 141 10.94 2.96 15.92
CA LEU A 141 10.12 3.05 17.14
C LEU A 141 9.55 1.70 17.60
N GLY A 142 9.94 0.59 16.98
CA GLY A 142 9.58 -0.75 17.43
C GLY A 142 8.43 -1.42 16.66
N THR A 143 7.87 -0.79 15.62
CA THR A 143 6.94 -1.52 14.74
C THR A 143 7.69 -2.63 13.98
N PRO A 144 7.08 -3.82 13.80
CA PRO A 144 7.75 -4.93 13.17
C PRO A 144 8.03 -4.62 11.70
N ARG A 145 9.19 -5.07 11.24
CA ARG A 145 9.48 -5.09 9.80
C ARG A 145 8.48 -6.01 9.09
N PRO A 146 8.14 -5.72 7.82
CA PRO A 146 7.28 -6.62 7.03
C PRO A 146 7.72 -8.08 7.10
N LEU A 147 6.77 -8.96 7.40
CA LEU A 147 6.96 -10.41 7.46
C LEU A 147 6.24 -11.10 6.29
N PRO A 148 6.58 -12.37 5.97
CA PRO A 148 5.86 -13.13 4.95
C PRO A 148 4.35 -13.25 5.21
N ASN A 149 3.91 -13.25 6.47
CA ASN A 149 2.49 -13.27 6.84
C ASN A 149 1.75 -12.03 6.32
N ASP A 150 2.37 -10.85 6.40
CA ASP A 150 1.78 -9.59 5.93
C ASP A 150 1.66 -9.59 4.40
N VAL A 151 2.72 -10.03 3.72
CA VAL A 151 2.73 -10.17 2.26
C VAL A 151 1.66 -11.17 1.81
N TYR A 152 1.53 -12.30 2.51
CA TYR A 152 0.54 -13.33 2.21
C TYR A 152 -0.89 -12.82 2.37
N ARG A 153 -1.16 -12.01 3.41
CA ARG A 153 -2.47 -11.36 3.60
C ARG A 153 -2.86 -10.51 2.38
N ILE A 154 -1.94 -9.69 1.88
CA ILE A 154 -2.18 -8.86 0.68
C ILE A 154 -2.34 -9.75 -0.56
N ALA A 155 -1.52 -10.79 -0.70
CA ALA A 155 -1.63 -11.74 -1.81
C ALA A 155 -2.99 -12.46 -1.85
N LEU A 156 -3.52 -12.86 -0.69
CA LEU A 156 -4.86 -13.46 -0.60
C LEU A 156 -5.93 -12.51 -1.15
N SER A 157 -5.93 -11.24 -0.73
CA SER A 157 -6.86 -10.25 -1.27
C SER A 157 -6.72 -10.10 -2.77
N ILE A 158 -5.50 -10.05 -3.32
CA ILE A 158 -5.29 -10.03 -4.77
C ILE A 158 -5.97 -11.23 -5.45
N GLY A 159 -5.77 -12.44 -4.92
CA GLY A 159 -6.38 -13.66 -5.44
C GLY A 159 -7.91 -13.64 -5.41
N GLU A 160 -8.49 -13.19 -4.30
CA GLU A 160 -9.95 -13.03 -4.15
C GLU A 160 -10.53 -12.01 -5.13
N GLN A 161 -9.86 -10.87 -5.27
CA GLN A 161 -10.28 -9.82 -6.20
C GLN A 161 -10.15 -10.27 -7.67
N ALA A 162 -9.11 -11.03 -8.03
CA ALA A 162 -8.97 -11.62 -9.36
C ALA A 162 -10.04 -12.68 -9.65
N LYS A 163 -10.37 -13.52 -8.67
CA LYS A 163 -11.48 -14.48 -8.75
C LYS A 163 -12.81 -13.78 -8.97
N ALA A 164 -13.07 -12.70 -8.23
CA ALA A 164 -14.25 -11.88 -8.42
C ALA A 164 -14.35 -11.37 -9.87
N MET A 165 -13.29 -10.80 -10.44
CA MET A 165 -13.30 -10.35 -11.84
C MET A 165 -13.72 -11.46 -12.81
N THR A 166 -13.14 -12.67 -12.69
CA THR A 166 -13.51 -13.81 -13.54
C THR A 166 -14.95 -14.26 -13.35
N ALA A 167 -15.45 -14.27 -12.11
CA ALA A 167 -16.84 -14.62 -11.81
C ALA A 167 -17.82 -13.62 -12.42
N LYS A 168 -17.54 -12.31 -12.32
CA LYS A 168 -18.36 -11.24 -12.94
C LYS A 168 -18.48 -11.40 -14.45
N ARG A 169 -17.40 -11.83 -15.10
CA ARG A 169 -17.32 -12.03 -16.55
C ARG A 169 -17.80 -13.42 -16.98
N ASN A 170 -18.18 -14.28 -16.04
CA ASN A 170 -18.50 -15.69 -16.31
C ASN A 170 -17.36 -16.43 -17.06
N VAL A 171 -16.12 -16.03 -16.80
CA VAL A 171 -14.93 -16.62 -17.41
C VAL A 171 -14.32 -17.62 -16.43
N LYS A 172 -13.97 -18.81 -16.91
CA LYS A 172 -13.26 -19.80 -16.11
C LYS A 172 -11.80 -19.84 -16.54
N PRO A 173 -10.84 -19.77 -15.60
CA PRO A 173 -9.45 -19.97 -15.92
C PRO A 173 -9.20 -21.35 -16.52
N THR A 174 -8.37 -21.42 -17.55
CA THR A 174 -7.92 -22.67 -18.15
C THR A 174 -6.54 -23.05 -17.59
N GLY A 175 -6.34 -24.34 -17.30
CA GLY A 175 -5.09 -24.85 -16.76
C GLY A 175 -4.98 -24.80 -15.23
N LYS A 176 -3.78 -25.07 -14.72
CA LYS A 176 -3.44 -25.06 -13.29
C LYS A 176 -2.26 -24.12 -13.08
N PRO A 177 -2.23 -23.33 -11.98
CA PRO A 177 -1.06 -22.51 -11.69
C PRO A 177 0.15 -23.42 -11.45
N THR A 178 1.31 -23.01 -11.98
CA THR A 178 2.57 -23.71 -11.68
C THR A 178 2.91 -23.47 -10.23
N ARG A 179 2.78 -24.51 -9.40
CA ARG A 179 3.12 -24.43 -7.98
C ARG A 179 4.61 -24.65 -7.77
N VAL A 180 5.21 -23.83 -6.93
CA VAL A 180 6.57 -24.00 -6.43
C VAL A 180 6.53 -24.59 -5.03
N THR A 181 7.51 -25.43 -4.70
CA THR A 181 7.65 -26.08 -3.38
C THR A 181 8.60 -25.32 -2.45
N LYS A 182 9.50 -24.52 -3.02
CA LYS A 182 10.45 -23.68 -2.29
C LYS A 182 10.65 -22.37 -3.04
N ALA A 183 10.48 -21.26 -2.34
CA ALA A 183 10.68 -19.93 -2.88
C ALA A 183 11.39 -19.01 -1.87
N THR A 184 12.04 -18.00 -2.40
CA THR A 184 12.65 -16.89 -1.65
C THR A 184 11.83 -15.60 -1.86
N PRO A 185 12.06 -14.53 -1.08
CA PRO A 185 11.44 -13.24 -1.35
C PRO A 185 11.69 -12.72 -2.78
N ALA A 186 12.85 -13.01 -3.37
CA ALA A 186 13.14 -12.65 -4.76
C ALA A 186 12.22 -13.37 -5.76
N ASN A 187 11.86 -14.65 -5.50
CA ASN A 187 10.89 -15.37 -6.33
C ASN A 187 9.49 -14.77 -6.21
N ALA A 188 9.06 -14.45 -4.98
CA ALA A 188 7.76 -13.82 -4.74
C ALA A 188 7.67 -12.44 -5.41
N LEU A 189 8.70 -11.59 -5.25
CA LEU A 189 8.77 -10.28 -5.92
C LEU A 189 8.69 -10.44 -7.45
N LYS A 190 9.46 -11.36 -8.03
CA LYS A 190 9.43 -11.63 -9.47
C LYS A 190 8.04 -12.05 -9.94
N GLU A 191 7.36 -12.89 -9.18
CA GLU A 191 6.01 -13.35 -9.55
C GLU A 191 4.96 -12.23 -9.42
N THR A 192 5.09 -11.36 -8.41
CA THR A 192 4.26 -10.15 -8.27
C THR A 192 4.49 -9.16 -9.41
N VAL A 193 5.73 -8.96 -9.86
CA VAL A 193 6.01 -8.09 -11.03
C VAL A 193 5.34 -8.65 -12.29
N LYS A 194 5.40 -9.96 -12.52
CA LYS A 194 4.67 -10.57 -13.66
C LYS A 194 3.16 -10.38 -13.56
N LEU A 195 2.59 -10.44 -12.36
CA LEU A 195 1.17 -10.13 -12.15
C LEU A 195 0.84 -8.70 -12.58
N ILE A 196 1.69 -7.74 -12.22
CA ILE A 196 1.53 -6.33 -12.62
C ILE A 196 1.64 -6.17 -14.14
N ASP A 197 2.58 -6.87 -14.78
CA ASP A 197 2.68 -6.90 -16.24
C ASP A 197 1.43 -7.50 -16.90
N ASP A 198 0.83 -8.54 -16.31
CA ASP A 198 -0.41 -9.16 -16.81
C ASP A 198 -1.61 -8.21 -16.62
N LEU A 199 -1.67 -7.43 -15.53
CA LEU A 199 -2.65 -6.36 -15.33
C LEU A 199 -2.51 -5.24 -16.38
N ASP A 200 -1.29 -4.81 -16.66
CA ASP A 200 -1.01 -3.77 -17.66
C ASP A 200 -1.44 -4.23 -19.07
N LYS A 201 -1.12 -5.47 -19.44
CA LYS A 201 -1.57 -6.07 -20.70
C LYS A 201 -3.10 -6.15 -20.77
N LEU A 202 -3.77 -6.61 -19.71
CA LEU A 202 -5.22 -6.68 -19.66
C LEU A 202 -5.84 -5.28 -19.82
N SER A 203 -5.35 -4.30 -19.06
CA SER A 203 -5.83 -2.92 -19.11
C SER A 203 -5.63 -2.26 -20.48
N LYS A 204 -4.58 -2.62 -21.24
CA LYS A 204 -4.30 -2.07 -22.57
C LYS A 204 -5.05 -2.78 -23.69
N SER A 205 -5.30 -4.08 -23.55
CA SER A 205 -5.92 -4.90 -24.60
C SER A 205 -7.45 -4.95 -24.52
N ASN A 206 -8.03 -4.59 -23.37
CA ASN A 206 -9.48 -4.62 -23.16
C ASN A 206 -9.96 -3.30 -22.54
N ALA A 207 -10.81 -2.56 -23.28
CA ALA A 207 -11.31 -1.25 -22.88
C ALA A 207 -12.10 -1.26 -21.57
N ASP A 208 -12.75 -2.39 -21.23
CA ASP A 208 -13.47 -2.52 -19.97
C ASP A 208 -12.56 -2.57 -18.75
N PHE A 209 -11.28 -2.89 -18.96
CA PHE A 209 -10.24 -2.90 -17.93
C PHE A 209 -9.29 -1.70 -18.04
N ALA A 210 -9.57 -0.74 -18.92
CA ALA A 210 -8.73 0.44 -19.06
C ALA A 210 -8.83 1.35 -17.83
N LEU A 211 -7.75 1.42 -17.05
CA LEU A 211 -7.66 2.35 -15.94
C LEU A 211 -7.16 3.73 -16.39
N PRO A 212 -7.72 4.82 -15.83
CA PRO A 212 -7.15 6.16 -16.01
C PRO A 212 -5.68 6.17 -15.61
N ASN A 213 -4.84 6.67 -16.52
CA ASN A 213 -3.40 6.75 -16.38
C ASN A 213 -2.67 5.40 -16.26
N GLY A 214 -3.33 4.29 -16.64
CA GLY A 214 -2.75 2.96 -16.76
C GLY A 214 -2.26 2.33 -15.45
N ILE A 215 -1.55 1.21 -15.60
CA ILE A 215 -0.88 0.45 -14.53
C ILE A 215 0.55 0.96 -14.36
N THR A 216 1.09 0.98 -13.14
CA THR A 216 2.45 1.49 -12.89
C THR A 216 3.29 0.48 -12.14
N PRO A 217 4.54 0.18 -12.57
CA PRO A 217 5.39 -0.77 -11.87
C PRO A 217 5.77 -0.24 -10.46
N PRO A 218 6.02 -1.15 -9.51
CA PRO A 218 6.51 -0.78 -8.19
C PRO A 218 7.97 -0.32 -8.27
N PRO A 219 8.49 0.41 -7.26
CA PRO A 219 9.91 0.72 -7.18
C PRO A 219 10.73 -0.58 -7.20
N PRO A 220 11.83 -0.64 -7.97
CA PRO A 220 12.73 -1.79 -7.93
C PRO A 220 13.42 -1.87 -6.56
N ALA A 221 13.81 -3.09 -6.17
CA ALA A 221 14.72 -3.25 -5.03
C ALA A 221 16.04 -2.50 -5.31
N PRO A 222 16.67 -1.86 -4.30
CA PRO A 222 17.95 -1.18 -4.48
C PRO A 222 19.00 -2.10 -5.09
N ARG A 223 19.78 -1.59 -6.05
CA ARG A 223 20.85 -2.38 -6.70
C ARG A 223 21.84 -2.90 -5.67
N GLY A 224 22.21 -4.17 -5.77
CA GLY A 224 23.14 -4.82 -4.85
C GLY A 224 22.55 -5.23 -3.49
N SER A 225 21.28 -4.91 -3.21
CA SER A 225 20.60 -5.34 -1.98
C SER A 225 19.89 -6.69 -2.15
N SER A 226 19.83 -7.48 -1.06
CA SER A 226 19.00 -8.68 -1.03
C SER A 226 17.51 -8.29 -1.02
N VAL A 227 16.68 -9.01 -1.78
CA VAL A 227 15.23 -8.80 -1.74
C VAL A 227 14.69 -9.21 -0.36
N THR A 228 14.04 -8.27 0.33
CA THR A 228 13.39 -8.48 1.63
C THR A 228 11.87 -8.65 1.47
N PRO A 229 11.15 -9.15 2.48
CA PRO A 229 9.69 -9.14 2.47
C PRO A 229 9.09 -7.74 2.28
N GLY A 230 9.76 -6.68 2.75
CA GLY A 230 9.31 -5.29 2.53
C GLY A 230 9.25 -4.90 1.05
N HIS A 231 10.22 -5.35 0.25
CA HIS A 231 10.16 -5.16 -1.21
C HIS A 231 8.98 -5.90 -1.84
N VAL A 232 8.69 -7.12 -1.38
CA VAL A 232 7.54 -7.91 -1.87
C VAL A 232 6.23 -7.25 -1.43
N LEU A 233 6.13 -6.81 -0.18
CA LEU A 233 4.94 -6.16 0.36
C LEU A 233 4.58 -4.93 -0.46
N LEU A 234 5.55 -4.05 -0.74
CA LEU A 234 5.33 -2.86 -1.56
C LEU A 234 4.81 -3.21 -2.95
N ALA A 235 5.41 -4.19 -3.62
CA ALA A 235 4.95 -4.66 -4.93
C ALA A 235 3.53 -5.24 -4.87
N THR A 236 3.20 -6.01 -3.82
CA THR A 236 1.84 -6.54 -3.64
C THR A 236 0.81 -5.46 -3.33
N GLN A 237 1.17 -4.39 -2.62
CA GLN A 237 0.27 -3.26 -2.38
C GLN A 237 -0.05 -2.49 -3.67
N TYR A 238 0.94 -2.34 -4.57
CA TYR A 238 0.70 -1.81 -5.92
C TYR A 238 -0.26 -2.70 -6.71
N ALA A 239 0.04 -4.01 -6.78
CA ALA A 239 -0.82 -4.97 -7.48
C ALA A 239 -2.25 -4.98 -6.92
N LEU A 240 -2.43 -4.92 -5.60
CA LEU A 240 -3.74 -4.87 -4.96
C LEU A 240 -4.50 -3.59 -5.31
N ALA A 241 -3.83 -2.43 -5.26
CA ALA A 241 -4.44 -1.16 -5.65
C ALA A 241 -4.96 -1.19 -7.10
N ASP A 242 -4.18 -1.76 -8.01
CA ASP A 242 -4.53 -1.87 -9.42
C ASP A 242 -5.65 -2.89 -9.67
N VAL A 243 -5.56 -4.08 -9.08
CA VAL A 243 -6.62 -5.11 -9.16
C VAL A 243 -7.94 -4.59 -8.60
N TYR A 244 -7.90 -3.87 -7.49
CA TYR A 244 -9.11 -3.31 -6.89
C TYR A 244 -9.74 -2.20 -7.75
N ALA A 245 -8.91 -1.32 -8.33
CA ALA A 245 -9.37 -0.31 -9.28
C ALA A 245 -10.04 -0.95 -10.53
N LEU A 246 -9.50 -2.07 -11.02
CA LEU A 246 -10.16 -2.83 -12.10
C LEU A 246 -11.52 -3.36 -11.67
N ASN A 247 -11.65 -3.91 -10.45
CA ASN A 247 -12.95 -4.35 -9.94
C ASN A 247 -13.96 -3.19 -9.87
N ILE A 248 -13.57 -2.03 -9.34
CA ILE A 248 -14.43 -0.84 -9.32
C ILE A 248 -14.88 -0.47 -10.74
N LYS A 249 -13.97 -0.48 -11.71
CA LYS A 249 -14.27 -0.23 -13.13
C LYS A 249 -15.30 -1.22 -13.71
N LEU A 250 -15.28 -2.47 -13.26
CA LEU A 250 -16.25 -3.51 -13.62
C LEU A 250 -17.59 -3.40 -12.86
N GLY A 251 -17.78 -2.35 -12.07
CA GLY A 251 -19.00 -2.11 -11.30
C GLY A 251 -19.08 -2.91 -10.01
N TYR A 252 -17.95 -3.33 -9.43
CA TYR A 252 -17.94 -3.83 -8.06
C TYR A 252 -18.13 -2.68 -7.07
N SER A 253 -19.09 -2.86 -6.15
CA SER A 253 -19.40 -1.91 -5.08
C SER A 253 -18.97 -2.39 -3.70
N GLN A 254 -18.31 -3.55 -3.61
CA GLN A 254 -17.86 -4.11 -2.34
C GLN A 254 -16.59 -3.42 -1.84
N GLU A 255 -16.61 -2.99 -0.58
CA GLU A 255 -15.43 -2.49 0.12
C GLU A 255 -14.30 -3.53 0.09
N LEU A 256 -13.05 -3.06 -0.04
CA LEU A 256 -11.89 -3.93 0.10
C LEU A 256 -11.66 -4.20 1.59
N VAL A 257 -11.99 -5.41 2.01
CA VAL A 257 -11.70 -5.93 3.34
C VAL A 257 -10.49 -6.86 3.26
N LEU A 258 -9.45 -6.59 4.05
CA LEU A 258 -8.31 -7.48 4.13
C LEU A 258 -8.66 -8.69 5.01
N PRO A 259 -8.25 -9.92 4.63
CA PRO A 259 -8.40 -11.07 5.50
C PRO A 259 -7.53 -10.92 6.76
N PRO A 260 -7.84 -11.62 7.85
CA PRO A 260 -7.00 -11.60 9.05
C PRO A 260 -5.59 -12.13 8.74
N ILE A 261 -4.60 -11.66 9.50
CA ILE A 261 -3.21 -12.14 9.39
C ILE A 261 -3.18 -13.63 9.73
N GLN A 262 -2.52 -14.42 8.88
CA GLN A 262 -2.33 -15.85 9.11
C GLN A 262 -0.86 -16.12 9.47
N SER A 263 -0.64 -16.94 10.51
CA SER A 263 0.70 -17.31 10.95
C SER A 263 1.32 -18.42 10.10
N GLY A 264 2.65 -18.53 10.14
CA GLY A 264 3.41 -19.63 9.51
C GLY A 264 3.51 -19.56 7.98
N LYS A 265 3.27 -18.40 7.37
CA LYS A 265 3.34 -18.22 5.92
C LYS A 265 4.75 -17.99 5.45
N THR A 266 5.00 -18.38 4.21
CA THR A 266 6.32 -18.36 3.59
C THR A 266 6.29 -17.66 2.23
N PRO A 267 7.45 -17.29 1.66
CA PRO A 267 7.50 -16.80 0.28
C PRO A 267 6.95 -17.80 -0.75
N THR A 268 6.94 -19.10 -0.45
CA THR A 268 6.33 -20.13 -1.30
C THR A 268 4.83 -19.93 -1.40
N ASP A 269 4.17 -19.68 -0.27
CA ASP A 269 2.72 -19.48 -0.21
C ASP A 269 2.30 -18.22 -0.97
N VAL A 270 3.04 -17.12 -0.78
CA VAL A 270 2.86 -15.87 -1.53
C VAL A 270 3.00 -16.13 -3.03
N THR A 271 4.09 -16.77 -3.45
CA THR A 271 4.36 -17.07 -4.87
C THR A 271 3.22 -17.87 -5.51
N ASN A 272 2.74 -18.89 -4.80
CA ASN A 272 1.68 -19.78 -5.30
C ASN A 272 0.32 -19.06 -5.42
N ILE A 273 -0.04 -18.19 -4.47
CA ILE A 273 -1.27 -17.38 -4.58
C ILE A 273 -1.19 -16.38 -5.72
N ILE A 274 -0.06 -15.69 -5.88
CA ILE A 274 0.11 -14.73 -6.98
C ILE A 274 0.05 -15.46 -8.32
N ALA A 275 0.67 -16.64 -8.45
CA ALA A 275 0.57 -17.46 -9.65
C ALA A 275 -0.87 -17.89 -9.96
N GLU A 276 -1.68 -18.19 -8.94
CA GLU A 276 -3.11 -18.45 -9.08
C GLU A 276 -3.87 -17.21 -9.56
N ALA A 277 -3.63 -16.03 -8.95
CA ALA A 277 -4.25 -14.78 -9.39
C ALA A 277 -3.95 -14.46 -10.86
N ARG A 278 -2.71 -14.69 -11.32
CA ARG A 278 -2.31 -14.52 -12.72
C ARG A 278 -3.10 -15.42 -13.67
N LEU A 279 -3.41 -16.66 -13.26
CA LEU A 279 -4.26 -17.57 -14.05
C LEU A 279 -5.64 -16.95 -14.33
N HIS A 280 -6.24 -16.29 -13.32
CA HIS A 280 -7.51 -15.58 -13.48
C HIS A 280 -7.40 -14.38 -14.42
N LEU A 281 -6.35 -13.57 -14.30
CA LEU A 281 -6.15 -12.42 -15.19
C LEU A 281 -5.93 -12.84 -16.66
N ASN A 282 -5.15 -13.89 -16.88
CA ASN A 282 -4.89 -14.40 -18.24
C ASN A 282 -6.17 -14.92 -18.89
N ALA A 283 -7.07 -15.54 -18.12
CA ALA A 283 -8.36 -15.98 -18.62
C ALA A 283 -9.19 -14.79 -19.14
N LEU A 284 -9.23 -13.68 -18.38
CA LEU A 284 -9.92 -12.44 -18.76
C LEU A 284 -9.32 -11.80 -20.02
N ALA A 285 -8.00 -11.87 -20.20
CA ALA A 285 -7.34 -11.34 -21.39
C ALA A 285 -7.70 -12.12 -22.67
N THR A 286 -8.09 -13.39 -22.54
CA THR A 286 -8.46 -14.25 -23.67
C THR A 286 -9.97 -14.30 -23.97
N SER A 287 -10.81 -13.91 -23.01
CA SER A 287 -12.26 -13.81 -23.24
C SER A 287 -12.56 -12.53 -24.04
N LYS A 288 -13.02 -12.71 -25.29
CA LYS A 288 -13.59 -11.62 -26.09
C LYS A 288 -15.04 -11.38 -25.74
#